data_AF-A0A7S4LB09-F1
#
_entry.id   AF-A0A7S4LB09-F1
#
_cell.length_a   1.000
_cell.length_b   1.000
_cell.length_c   1.000
_cell.angle_alpha   90.00
_cell.angle_beta   90.00
_cell.angle_gamma   90.00
#
_symmetry.space_group_name_H-M   'P 1'
#
loop_
_entity.id
_entity.type
_entity.pdbx_description
1 polymer ?
#
loop_
_entity_poly.entity_id
_entity_poly.type
_entity_poly.pdbx_seq_one_letter_code
_entity_poly.pdbx_strand_id
1 'polypeptide(L)'
;VMEDAAAILKYIDTQKEDRFEYVVQKYLERPFLIHGRKFDIRTWVVVGPDYDVWLWRDGVFRTSSEPYNPDDLDDELSHITNHCVQEHGPNFSKFEEGNEMWYHQFQAYLDQYHPGLNFRKQCVPVMKSIINASFQAIKSQVTHSVRSVEAEMLCYQAFGFDFMLDEDFRTWLIEIN
;
A
#
# COMPACT_ATOMS: atom_id res chain seq x y z
N VAL A 1 12.23 -18.92 1.10
CA VAL A 1 11.55 -18.30 -0.07
C VAL A 1 11.77 -19.21 -1.27
N MET A 2 10.70 -19.66 -1.95
CA MET A 2 10.85 -20.46 -3.18
C MET A 2 11.44 -19.57 -4.28
N GLU A 3 12.71 -19.78 -4.63
CA GLU A 3 13.37 -19.06 -5.72
C GLU A 3 13.13 -19.71 -7.10
N ASP A 4 12.45 -20.86 -7.13
CA ASP A 4 12.19 -21.62 -8.35
C ASP A 4 10.82 -21.26 -8.94
N ALA A 5 10.83 -20.62 -10.12
CA ALA A 5 9.63 -20.31 -10.88
C ALA A 5 8.77 -21.55 -11.17
N ALA A 6 9.39 -22.72 -11.36
CA ALA A 6 8.65 -23.97 -11.59
C ALA A 6 7.88 -24.42 -10.34
N ALA A 7 8.44 -24.20 -9.15
CA ALA A 7 7.77 -24.50 -7.89
C ALA A 7 6.59 -23.56 -7.63
N ILE A 8 6.74 -22.27 -7.96
CA ILE A 8 5.67 -21.28 -7.86
C ILE A 8 4.52 -21.64 -8.82
N LEU A 9 4.81 -21.94 -10.09
CA LEU A 9 3.80 -22.35 -11.05
C LEU A 9 3.06 -23.61 -10.60
N LYS A 10 3.79 -24.62 -10.13
CA LYS A 10 3.19 -25.84 -9.59
C LYS A 10 2.28 -25.57 -8.39
N TYR A 11 2.65 -24.64 -7.50
CA TYR A 11 1.81 -24.23 -6.38
C TYR A 11 0.53 -23.56 -6.87
N ILE A 12 0.63 -22.64 -7.84
CA ILE A 12 -0.53 -21.97 -8.45
C ILE A 12 -1.47 -23.00 -9.09
N ASP A 13 -0.93 -23.96 -9.85
CA ASP A 13 -1.71 -25.04 -10.48
C ASP A 13 -2.45 -25.94 -9.46
N THR A 14 -2.02 -25.94 -8.18
CA THR A 14 -2.70 -26.68 -7.11
C THR A 14 -3.86 -25.90 -6.47
N GLN A 15 -3.97 -24.60 -6.69
CA GLN A 15 -5.07 -23.77 -6.21
C GLN A 15 -6.29 -24.03 -7.11
N LYS A 16 -7.22 -24.87 -6.65
CA LYS A 16 -8.28 -25.54 -7.44
C LYS A 16 -9.43 -24.66 -7.96
N GLU A 17 -9.21 -23.37 -8.21
CA GLU A 17 -10.25 -22.50 -8.73
C GLU A 17 -9.84 -21.93 -10.10
N ASP A 18 -10.35 -22.56 -11.17
CA ASP A 18 -10.11 -22.28 -12.60
C ASP A 18 -10.47 -20.84 -13.08
N ARG A 19 -10.60 -19.85 -12.18
CA ARG A 19 -11.13 -18.52 -12.50
C ARG A 19 -10.36 -17.32 -11.94
N PHE A 20 -9.19 -17.52 -11.36
CA PHE A 20 -8.39 -16.39 -10.84
C PHE A 20 -7.05 -16.27 -11.55
N GLU A 21 -6.77 -15.07 -12.07
CA GLU A 21 -5.43 -14.67 -12.50
C GLU A 21 -4.64 -14.23 -11.26
N TYR A 22 -3.39 -14.67 -11.15
CA TYR A 22 -2.52 -14.36 -10.01
C TYR A 22 -1.37 -13.45 -10.43
N VAL A 23 -0.98 -12.54 -9.54
CA VAL A 23 0.26 -11.77 -9.65
C VAL A 23 1.27 -12.33 -8.66
N VAL A 24 2.40 -12.81 -9.17
CA VAL A 24 3.55 -13.19 -8.34
C VAL A 24 4.43 -11.96 -8.16
N GLN A 25 4.52 -11.46 -6.93
CA GLN A 25 5.30 -10.28 -6.58
C GLN A 25 6.40 -10.65 -5.59
N LYS A 26 7.58 -10.03 -5.74
CA LYS A 26 8.67 -10.16 -4.77
C LYS A 26 8.19 -9.63 -3.42
N TYR A 27 8.17 -10.51 -2.41
CA TYR A 27 7.86 -10.12 -1.04
C TYR A 27 8.93 -9.19 -0.46
N LEU A 28 8.50 -8.14 0.23
CA LEU A 28 9.39 -7.20 0.91
C LEU A 28 9.77 -7.79 2.27
N GLU A 29 10.88 -8.54 2.29
CA GLU A 29 11.37 -9.32 3.44
C GLU A 29 11.94 -8.48 4.58
N ARG A 30 12.35 -7.23 4.30
CA ARG A 30 12.93 -6.32 5.29
C ARG A 30 12.18 -4.98 5.30
N PRO A 31 10.92 -4.98 5.81
CA PRO A 31 10.11 -3.78 5.92
C PRO A 31 10.66 -2.84 6.99
N PHE A 32 10.36 -1.54 6.86
CA PHE A 32 10.42 -0.64 7.99
C PHE A 32 9.38 -1.10 9.02
N LEU A 33 9.75 -1.14 10.31
CA LEU A 33 8.89 -1.64 11.38
C LEU A 33 8.58 -0.55 12.40
N ILE A 34 7.32 -0.47 12.83
CA ILE A 34 6.90 0.37 13.96
C ILE A 34 6.85 -0.52 15.19
N HIS A 35 7.78 -0.33 16.11
CA HIS A 35 7.93 -1.17 17.31
C HIS A 35 8.00 -2.69 16.99
N GLY A 36 8.66 -3.05 15.88
CA GLY A 36 8.77 -4.45 15.43
C GLY A 36 7.56 -4.98 14.67
N ARG A 37 6.53 -4.17 14.41
CA ARG A 37 5.33 -4.56 13.66
C ARG A 37 5.33 -3.99 12.25
N LYS A 38 4.83 -4.77 11.30
CA LYS A 38 4.70 -4.37 9.89
C LYS A 38 3.56 -3.36 9.72
N PHE A 39 3.63 -2.55 8.68
CA PHE A 39 2.53 -1.66 8.28
C PHE A 39 2.56 -1.44 6.76
N ASP A 40 1.44 -0.95 6.24
CA ASP A 40 1.38 -0.30 4.94
C ASP A 40 0.85 1.14 5.10
N ILE A 41 0.89 1.92 4.03
CA ILE A 41 0.45 3.31 3.98
C ILE A 41 -0.66 3.45 2.94
N ARG A 42 -1.85 3.82 3.41
CA ARG A 42 -2.99 4.24 2.57
C ARG A 42 -2.97 5.75 2.37
N THR A 43 -3.00 6.18 1.11
CA THR A 43 -3.26 7.58 0.75
C THR A 43 -4.35 7.69 -0.30
N TRP A 44 -5.09 8.80 -0.29
CA TRP A 44 -6.23 9.00 -1.17
C TRP A 44 -5.90 10.01 -2.27
N VAL A 45 -6.27 9.67 -3.51
CA VAL A 45 -6.09 10.52 -4.67
C VAL A 45 -7.42 10.70 -5.38
N VAL A 46 -7.75 11.92 -5.78
CA VAL A 46 -8.91 12.20 -6.62
C VAL A 46 -8.43 12.65 -7.98
N VAL A 47 -8.97 12.05 -9.04
CA VAL A 47 -8.79 12.52 -10.42
C VAL A 47 -10.07 13.17 -10.89
N GLY A 48 -9.97 14.43 -11.30
CA GLY A 48 -11.11 15.23 -11.75
C GLY A 48 -11.41 15.11 -13.24
N PRO A 49 -12.48 15.77 -13.71
CA PRO A 49 -12.90 15.74 -15.11
C PRO A 49 -11.85 16.28 -16.09
N ASP A 50 -11.08 17.29 -15.67
CA ASP A 50 -9.98 17.87 -16.45
C ASP A 50 -8.67 17.07 -16.32
N TYR A 51 -8.72 15.89 -15.70
CA TYR A 51 -7.58 15.03 -15.40
C TYR A 51 -6.58 15.66 -14.43
N ASP A 52 -7.03 16.60 -13.61
CA ASP A 52 -6.30 17.10 -12.45
C ASP A 52 -6.20 16.01 -11.38
N VAL A 53 -5.02 15.84 -10.82
CA VAL A 53 -4.71 14.79 -9.84
C VAL A 53 -4.46 15.44 -8.47
N TRP A 54 -5.38 15.23 -7.52
CA TRP A 54 -5.28 15.76 -6.17
C TRP A 54 -4.97 14.67 -5.16
N LEU A 55 -3.78 14.75 -4.55
CA LEU A 55 -3.41 13.93 -3.40
C LEU A 55 -3.97 14.55 -2.12
N TRP A 56 -4.71 13.75 -1.33
CA TRP A 56 -5.18 14.17 -0.01
C TRP A 56 -3.99 14.47 0.91
N ARG A 57 -4.13 15.50 1.75
CA ARG A 57 -3.04 16.04 2.57
C ARG A 57 -2.49 15.07 3.62
N ASP A 58 -3.29 14.08 3.98
CA ASP A 58 -3.00 13.08 5.01
C ASP A 58 -3.18 11.66 4.47
N GLY A 59 -2.67 10.70 5.23
CA GLY A 59 -2.84 9.29 4.98
C GLY A 59 -2.81 8.53 6.30
N VAL A 60 -3.08 7.23 6.21
CA VAL A 60 -3.12 6.35 7.37
C VAL A 60 -2.14 5.21 7.19
N PHE A 61 -1.35 4.96 8.22
CA PHE A 61 -0.52 3.79 8.35
C PHE A 61 -1.40 2.70 8.98
N ARG A 62 -1.65 1.62 8.23
CA ARG A 62 -2.40 0.46 8.70
C ARG A 62 -1.41 -0.54 9.27
N THR A 63 -1.43 -0.72 10.58
CA THR A 63 -0.41 -1.50 11.28
C THR A 63 -0.89 -2.94 11.50
N SER A 64 0.05 -3.88 11.45
CA SER A 64 -0.16 -5.21 12.04
C SER A 64 -0.18 -5.07 13.56
N SER A 65 -1.02 -5.86 14.23
CA SER A 65 -1.08 -5.96 15.69
C SER A 65 -0.08 -6.95 16.26
N GLU A 66 0.58 -7.75 15.43
CA GLU A 66 1.53 -8.79 15.83
C GLU A 66 2.98 -8.43 15.45
N PRO A 67 3.98 -8.90 16.21
CA PRO A 67 5.39 -8.73 15.85
C PRO A 67 5.70 -9.38 14.49
N TYR A 68 6.45 -8.69 13.64
CA TYR A 68 6.88 -9.22 12.35
C TYR A 68 7.85 -10.39 12.54
N ASN A 69 7.53 -11.55 11.96
CA ASN A 69 8.38 -12.73 12.00
C ASN A 69 8.73 -13.20 10.58
N PRO A 70 9.92 -12.87 10.03
CA PRO A 70 10.28 -13.27 8.67
C PRO A 70 10.46 -14.79 8.48
N ASP A 71 10.58 -15.54 9.58
CA ASP A 71 10.80 -16.99 9.54
C ASP A 71 9.50 -17.80 9.54
N ASP A 72 8.34 -17.17 9.80
CA ASP A 72 7.03 -17.82 9.88
C ASP A 72 6.02 -17.16 8.94
N LEU A 73 6.12 -17.52 7.65
CA LEU A 73 5.25 -16.96 6.61
C LEU A 73 3.79 -17.40 6.71
N ASP A 74 3.49 -18.41 7.54
CA ASP A 74 2.12 -18.90 7.76
C ASP A 74 1.37 -18.03 8.79
N ASP A 75 2.09 -17.20 9.58
CA ASP A 75 1.48 -16.19 10.45
C ASP A 75 1.03 -14.97 9.65
N GLU A 76 -0.19 -15.05 9.12
CA GLU A 76 -0.83 -13.98 8.36
C GLU A 76 -0.94 -12.68 9.16
N LEU A 77 -1.16 -12.73 10.48
CA LEU A 77 -1.35 -11.52 11.29
C LEU A 77 -0.07 -10.70 11.38
N SER A 78 1.11 -11.32 11.33
CA SER A 78 2.39 -10.60 11.29
C SER A 78 2.73 -10.00 9.92
N HIS A 79 2.09 -10.48 8.85
CA HIS A 79 2.48 -10.20 7.46
C HIS A 79 1.45 -9.40 6.65
N ILE A 80 0.17 -9.51 6.98
CA ILE A 80 -0.95 -8.91 6.26
C ILE A 80 -1.57 -7.81 7.11
N THR A 81 -1.51 -6.57 6.63
CA THR A 81 -1.87 -5.36 7.39
C THR A 81 -3.30 -4.88 7.11
N ASN A 82 -4.05 -5.59 6.25
CA ASN A 82 -5.44 -5.29 5.95
C ASN A 82 -6.28 -5.28 7.24
N HIS A 83 -7.10 -4.23 7.42
CA HIS A 83 -7.96 -4.09 8.59
C HIS A 83 -8.87 -5.31 8.81
N CYS A 84 -9.47 -5.86 7.75
CA CYS A 84 -10.33 -7.04 7.85
C CYS A 84 -9.62 -8.30 8.35
N VAL A 85 -8.30 -8.40 8.18
CA VAL A 85 -7.50 -9.50 8.74
C VAL A 85 -7.14 -9.18 10.18
N GLN A 86 -6.70 -7.95 10.43
CA GLN A 86 -6.23 -7.51 11.74
C GLN A 86 -7.34 -7.42 12.80
N GLU A 87 -8.58 -7.07 12.44
CA GLU A 87 -9.70 -6.91 13.37
C GLU A 87 -10.08 -8.20 14.12
N HIS A 88 -9.67 -9.36 13.59
CA HIS A 88 -9.87 -10.67 14.19
C HIS A 88 -8.69 -11.11 15.08
N GLY A 89 -7.59 -10.34 15.10
CA GLY A 89 -6.39 -10.64 15.87
C GLY A 89 -6.53 -10.32 17.36
N PRO A 90 -5.83 -11.06 18.25
CA PRO A 90 -5.97 -10.90 19.70
C PRO A 90 -5.39 -9.57 20.22
N ASN A 91 -4.47 -8.95 19.46
CA ASN A 91 -3.86 -7.67 19.81
C ASN A 91 -4.42 -6.48 19.00
N PHE A 92 -5.54 -6.64 18.31
CA PHE A 92 -6.18 -5.57 17.56
C PHE A 92 -6.48 -4.35 18.45
N SER A 93 -6.18 -3.16 17.95
CA SER A 93 -6.37 -1.87 18.61
C SER A 93 -5.59 -1.70 19.93
N LYS A 94 -4.60 -2.57 20.22
CA LYS A 94 -3.83 -2.54 21.47
C LYS A 94 -2.84 -1.37 21.56
N PHE A 95 -2.27 -0.97 20.43
CA PHE A 95 -1.21 0.05 20.36
C PHE A 95 -1.73 1.41 19.88
N GLU A 96 -2.56 1.37 18.84
CA GLU A 96 -3.28 2.52 18.30
C GLU A 96 -4.72 2.11 17.99
N GLU A 97 -5.66 3.04 18.10
CA GLU A 97 -7.08 2.78 17.85
C GLU A 97 -7.26 2.24 16.42
N GLY A 98 -7.91 1.08 16.29
CA GLY A 98 -8.19 0.45 15.00
C GLY A 98 -6.96 0.00 14.21
N ASN A 99 -5.78 -0.10 14.84
CA ASN A 99 -4.50 -0.31 14.14
C ASN A 99 -4.19 0.79 13.11
N GLU A 100 -4.64 2.01 13.37
CA GLU A 100 -4.47 3.15 12.47
C GLU A 100 -3.60 4.23 13.10
N MET A 101 -2.52 4.58 12.40
CA MET A 101 -1.63 5.67 12.79
C MET A 101 -1.60 6.74 11.68
N TRP A 102 -1.91 7.99 12.03
CA TRP A 102 -1.91 9.11 11.08
C TRP A 102 -0.49 9.65 10.84
N TYR A 103 -0.28 10.40 9.75
CA TYR A 103 1.07 10.87 9.38
C TYR A 103 1.76 11.68 10.48
N HIS A 104 1.01 12.46 11.26
CA HIS A 104 1.57 13.25 12.35
C HIS A 104 2.04 12.36 13.52
N GLN A 105 1.31 11.28 13.83
CA GLN A 105 1.70 10.30 14.84
C GLN A 105 2.93 9.51 14.38
N PHE A 106 2.96 9.11 13.09
CA PHE A 106 4.13 8.44 12.53
C PHE A 106 5.36 9.35 12.54
N GLN A 107 5.22 10.64 12.20
CA GLN A 107 6.35 11.58 12.30
C GLN A 107 6.81 11.74 13.76
N ALA A 108 5.91 11.81 14.74
CA ALA A 108 6.28 11.86 16.14
C ALA A 108 7.03 10.58 16.58
N TYR A 109 6.62 9.41 16.09
CA TYR A 109 7.36 8.15 16.27
C TYR A 109 8.77 8.23 15.68
N LEU A 110 8.93 8.74 14.45
CA LEU A 110 10.25 8.92 13.84
C LEU A 110 11.11 9.90 14.63
N ASP A 111 10.55 11.02 15.07
CA ASP A 111 11.29 12.02 15.85
C ASP A 111 11.83 11.44 17.16
N GLN A 112 11.11 10.49 17.76
CA GLN A 112 11.51 9.82 19.01
C GLN A 112 12.51 8.69 18.79
N TYR A 113 12.30 7.82 17.81
CA TYR A 113 13.04 6.56 17.67
C TYR A 113 14.02 6.51 16.49
N HIS A 114 13.84 7.39 15.50
CA HIS A 114 14.62 7.44 14.26
C HIS A 114 15.03 8.88 13.92
N PRO A 115 15.79 9.55 14.82
CA PRO A 115 16.11 10.96 14.67
C PRO A 115 16.84 11.22 13.35
N GLY A 116 16.31 12.16 12.57
CA GLY A 116 16.83 12.51 11.24
C GLY A 116 15.94 12.06 10.08
N LEU A 117 15.01 11.12 10.31
CA LEU A 117 14.01 10.75 9.32
C LEU A 117 12.81 11.70 9.35
N ASN A 118 12.37 12.11 8.16
CA ASN A 118 11.18 12.92 7.98
C ASN A 118 10.32 12.36 6.84
N PHE A 119 9.20 11.73 7.20
CA PHE A 119 8.32 11.04 6.27
C PHE A 119 7.78 11.97 5.18
N ARG A 120 7.31 13.17 5.55
CA ARG A 120 6.75 14.14 4.59
C ARG A 120 7.81 14.70 3.63
N LYS A 121 9.06 14.84 4.05
CA LYS A 121 10.15 15.35 3.20
C LYS A 121 10.78 14.28 2.33
N GLN A 122 10.81 13.02 2.78
CA GLN A 122 11.51 11.93 2.09
C GLN A 122 10.58 11.04 1.28
N CYS A 123 9.46 10.60 1.85
CA CYS A 123 8.59 9.58 1.23
C CYS A 123 7.49 10.22 0.37
N VAL A 124 6.82 11.27 0.87
CA VAL A 124 5.69 11.89 0.15
C VAL A 124 6.07 12.41 -1.26
N PRO A 125 7.26 13.00 -1.51
CA PRO A 125 7.65 13.36 -2.87
C PRO A 125 7.79 12.15 -3.80
N VAL A 126 8.30 11.03 -3.29
CA VAL A 126 8.40 9.76 -4.04
C VAL A 126 7.01 9.22 -4.35
N MET A 127 6.12 9.19 -3.37
CA MET A 127 4.72 8.80 -3.57
C MET A 127 4.04 9.65 -4.64
N LYS A 128 4.20 10.98 -4.58
CA LYS A 128 3.67 11.91 -5.61
C LYS A 128 4.21 11.61 -6.99
N SER A 129 5.50 11.29 -7.11
CA SER A 129 6.13 10.93 -8.38
C SER A 129 5.52 9.64 -8.96
N ILE A 130 5.35 8.61 -8.12
CA ILE A 130 4.72 7.33 -8.50
C ILE A 130 3.26 7.53 -8.91
N ILE A 131 2.48 8.28 -8.12
CA ILE A 131 1.08 8.61 -8.42
C ILE A 131 0.98 9.31 -9.77
N ASN A 132 1.79 10.35 -9.99
CA ASN A 132 1.80 11.06 -11.26
C ASN A 132 2.18 10.12 -12.42
N ALA A 133 3.25 9.33 -12.28
CA ALA A 133 3.66 8.38 -13.31
C ALA A 133 2.55 7.37 -13.67
N SER A 134 1.84 6.86 -12.65
CA SER A 134 0.72 5.92 -12.82
C SER A 134 -0.40 6.55 -13.67
N PHE A 135 -0.81 7.78 -13.35
CA PHE A 135 -1.86 8.46 -14.10
C PHE A 135 -1.41 8.95 -15.48
N GLN A 136 -0.14 9.32 -15.65
CA GLN A 136 0.40 9.66 -16.97
C GLN A 136 0.39 8.45 -17.91
N ALA A 137 0.71 7.25 -17.42
CA ALA A 137 0.77 6.03 -18.21
C ALA A 137 -0.58 5.67 -18.87
N ILE A 138 -1.70 5.99 -18.21
CA ILE A 138 -3.06 5.69 -18.70
C ILE A 138 -3.79 6.91 -19.27
N LYS A 139 -3.20 8.10 -19.21
CA LYS A 139 -3.89 9.38 -19.54
C LYS A 139 -4.51 9.37 -20.92
N SER A 140 -3.79 8.90 -21.94
CA SER A 140 -4.31 8.86 -23.31
C SER A 140 -5.51 7.92 -23.43
N GLN A 141 -5.46 6.74 -22.80
CA GLN A 141 -6.53 5.74 -22.86
C GLN A 141 -7.81 6.24 -22.20
N VAL A 142 -7.68 6.84 -21.01
CA VAL A 142 -8.83 7.37 -20.26
C VAL A 142 -9.45 8.57 -20.99
N THR A 143 -8.62 9.54 -21.41
CA THR A 143 -9.12 10.76 -22.07
C THR A 143 -9.77 10.51 -23.43
N HIS A 144 -9.31 9.50 -24.20
CA HIS A 144 -9.98 9.11 -25.45
C HIS A 144 -11.32 8.40 -25.19
N SER A 145 -11.37 7.55 -24.17
CA SER A 145 -12.59 6.82 -23.81
C SER A 145 -13.71 7.78 -23.38
N VAL A 146 -13.40 8.76 -22.54
CA VAL A 146 -14.39 9.75 -22.05
C VAL A 146 -14.88 10.69 -23.17
N ARG A 147 -14.02 11.06 -24.13
CA ARG A 147 -14.42 11.93 -25.26
C ARG A 147 -15.24 11.20 -26.35
N SER A 148 -15.25 9.87 -26.34
CA SER A 148 -15.97 9.06 -27.34
C SER A 148 -17.47 8.89 -27.04
N VAL A 149 -17.91 9.28 -25.85
CA VAL A 149 -19.33 9.25 -25.45
C VAL A 149 -19.96 10.60 -25.83
N GLU A 150 -21.02 10.61 -26.64
CA GLU A 150 -21.73 11.80 -27.14
C GLU A 150 -22.46 12.64 -26.05
N ALA A 151 -22.02 12.61 -24.80
CA ALA A 151 -22.61 13.38 -23.71
C ALA A 151 -21.53 14.00 -22.83
N GLU A 152 -21.81 15.20 -22.35
CA GLU A 152 -21.06 16.03 -21.39
C GLU A 152 -20.94 15.35 -20.00
N MET A 153 -20.60 14.06 -19.94
CA MET A 153 -20.39 13.35 -18.67
C MET A 153 -19.03 13.75 -18.10
N LEU A 154 -19.07 14.59 -17.07
CA LEU A 154 -17.94 14.89 -16.22
C LEU A 154 -17.74 13.72 -15.25
N CYS A 155 -16.65 12.97 -15.42
CA CYS A 155 -16.28 11.89 -14.51
C CYS A 155 -15.22 12.37 -13.51
N TYR A 156 -15.36 11.94 -12.27
CA TYR A 156 -14.27 11.98 -11.29
C TYR A 156 -14.16 10.59 -10.65
N GLN A 157 -12.98 10.26 -10.15
CA GLN A 157 -12.77 9.01 -9.42
C GLN A 157 -11.82 9.24 -8.24
N ALA A 158 -12.18 8.65 -7.11
CA ALA A 158 -11.31 8.55 -5.95
C ALA A 158 -10.57 7.20 -6.00
N PHE A 159 -9.30 7.22 -5.65
CA PHE A 159 -8.40 6.08 -5.63
C PHE A 159 -7.73 5.97 -4.26
N GLY A 160 -7.50 4.75 -3.81
CA GLY A 160 -6.65 4.44 -2.67
C GLY A 160 -5.31 3.90 -3.15
N PHE A 161 -4.21 4.60 -2.90
CA PHE A 161 -2.87 4.09 -3.18
C PHE A 161 -2.27 3.48 -1.93
N ASP A 162 -1.77 2.25 -2.07
CA ASP A 162 -1.17 1.49 -0.98
C ASP A 162 0.34 1.38 -1.19
N PHE A 163 1.10 1.83 -0.20
CA PHE A 163 2.56 1.84 -0.23
C PHE A 163 3.15 1.08 0.97
N MET A 164 4.39 0.62 0.83
CA MET A 164 5.22 0.17 1.95
C MET A 164 6.54 0.93 2.01
N LEU A 165 7.18 0.92 3.18
CA LEU A 165 8.56 1.36 3.37
C LEU A 165 9.45 0.14 3.64
N ASP A 166 10.64 0.09 3.05
CA ASP A 166 11.67 -0.89 3.44
C ASP A 166 12.55 -0.36 4.59
N GLU A 167 13.42 -1.21 5.12
CA GLU A 167 14.38 -0.89 6.19
C GLU A 167 15.28 0.32 5.87
N ASP A 168 15.53 0.59 4.59
CA ASP A 168 16.32 1.72 4.08
C ASP A 168 15.47 2.99 3.92
N PHE A 169 14.20 2.95 4.37
CA PHE A 169 13.22 4.03 4.28
C PHE A 169 12.82 4.39 2.83
N ARG A 170 12.96 3.46 1.88
CA ARG A 170 12.50 3.63 0.49
C ARG A 170 11.03 3.28 0.35
N THR A 171 10.31 4.03 -0.48
CA THR A 171 8.88 3.84 -0.73
C THR A 171 8.61 2.93 -1.91
N TRP A 172 7.72 1.95 -1.71
CA TRP A 172 7.29 0.96 -2.70
C TRP A 172 5.78 1.03 -2.90
N LEU A 173 5.31 1.06 -4.14
CA LEU A 173 3.89 0.91 -4.47
C LEU A 173 3.51 -0.57 -4.41
N ILE A 174 2.38 -0.86 -3.75
CA ILE A 174 1.81 -2.21 -3.66
C ILE A 174 0.65 -2.34 -4.64
N GLU A 175 -0.37 -1.49 -4.47
CA GLU A 175 -1.57 -1.51 -5.31
C GLU A 175 -2.27 -0.14 -5.38
N ILE A 176 -3.24 -0.05 -6.28
CA ILE A 176 -4.13 1.11 -6.46
C ILE A 176 -5.56 0.57 -6.47
N ASN A 177 -6.36 0.93 -5.47
CA ASN A 177 -7.79 0.61 -5.37
C ASN A 177 -8.65 1.71 -6.00
#